data_AF-A0A937K2G3-F1
#
_entry.id   AF-A0A937K2G3-F1
#
_cell.length_a   1.000
_cell.length_b   1.000
_cell.length_c   1.000
_cell.angle_alpha   90.00
_cell.angle_beta   90.00
_cell.angle_gamma   90.00
#
_symmetry.space_group_name_H-M   'P 1'
#
loop_
_entity.id
_entity.type
_entity.pdbx_description
1 polymer ?
#
loop_
_entity_poly.entity_id
_entity_poly.type
_entity_poly.pdbx_seq_one_letter_code
_entity_poly.pdbx_strand_id
1 'polypeptide(L)'
;MDCISKKRCYDTPEQAEDALLGSHIRYNHSKNSGPINYYKCEHCGCYHLTSQGETNSALTSKNNKSKIKLAQEASYWEDKFRR
;
A
#
# COMPACT_ATOMS: atom_id res chain seq x y z
N MET A 1 -6.30 3.97 19.76
CA MET A 1 -5.38 2.83 19.53
C MET A 1 -4.03 3.40 19.15
N ASP A 2 -3.16 3.63 20.14
CA ASP A 2 -1.79 4.12 19.89
C ASP A 2 -0.84 2.94 19.80
N CYS A 3 -0.32 2.69 18.60
CA CYS A 3 0.84 1.83 18.45
C CYS A 3 2.10 2.64 18.81
N ILE A 4 3.05 2.02 19.51
CA ILE A 4 4.37 2.62 19.82
C ILE A 4 5.06 3.13 18.55
N SER A 5 4.86 2.43 17.43
CA SER A 5 5.40 2.80 16.13
C SER A 5 4.71 4.01 15.48
N LYS A 6 3.56 4.47 16.02
CA LYS A 6 2.70 5.54 15.45
C LYS A 6 2.27 5.31 13.99
N LYS A 7 2.38 4.06 13.52
CA LYS A 7 1.96 3.65 12.17
C LYS A 7 0.44 3.51 12.13
N ARG A 8 -0.14 3.72 10.94
CA ARG A 8 -1.58 3.47 10.71
C ARG A 8 -1.90 2.02 11.03
N CYS A 9 -2.86 1.83 11.92
CA CYS A 9 -3.43 0.54 12.29
C CYS A 9 -4.52 0.16 11.28
N TYR A 10 -4.49 -1.09 10.83
CA TYR A 10 -5.58 -1.73 10.09
C TYR A 10 -6.06 -2.93 10.91
N ASP A 11 -7.37 -3.10 11.04
CA ASP A 11 -7.96 -4.12 11.93
C ASP A 11 -7.94 -5.51 11.29
N THR A 12 -8.01 -5.57 9.96
CA THR A 12 -8.07 -6.81 9.18
C THR A 12 -6.92 -6.90 8.17
N PRO A 13 -6.49 -8.12 7.78
CA PRO A 13 -5.47 -8.30 6.75
C PRO A 13 -5.93 -7.74 5.39
N GLU A 14 -7.23 -7.83 5.09
CA GLU A 14 -7.83 -7.30 3.86
C GLU A 14 -7.71 -5.76 3.79
N GLN A 15 -7.97 -5.06 4.90
CA GLN A 15 -7.75 -3.61 4.97
C GLN A 15 -6.28 -3.24 4.82
N ALA A 16 -5.37 -4.03 5.39
CA ALA A 16 -3.94 -3.80 5.24
C ALA A 16 -3.49 -4.01 3.79
N GLU A 17 -4.06 -5.00 3.10
CA GLU A 17 -3.80 -5.28 1.69
C GLU A 17 -4.34 -4.18 0.77
N ASP A 18 -5.59 -3.74 0.98
CA ASP A 18 -6.17 -2.64 0.22
C ASP A 18 -5.39 -1.34 0.43
N ALA A 19 -4.97 -1.06 1.67
CA ALA A 19 -4.12 0.08 1.97
C ALA A 19 -2.72 -0.02 1.35
N LEU A 20 -2.15 -1.23 1.25
CA LEU A 20 -0.90 -1.50 0.57
C LEU A 20 -1.01 -1.14 -0.92
N LEU A 21 -2.04 -1.68 -1.60
CA LEU A 21 -2.32 -1.39 -3.02
C LEU A 21 -2.60 0.09 -3.23
N GLY A 22 -3.44 0.69 -2.38
CA GLY A 22 -3.79 2.10 -2.43
C GLY A 22 -2.59 3.03 -2.23
N SER A 23 -1.60 2.63 -1.42
CA SER A 23 -0.36 3.39 -1.27
C SER A 23 0.43 3.42 -2.58
N HIS A 24 0.55 2.29 -3.28
CA HIS A 24 1.20 2.21 -4.60
C HIS A 24 0.44 2.94 -5.70
N ILE A 25 -0.89 3.04 -5.61
CA ILE A 25 -1.68 3.84 -6.54
C ILE A 25 -1.45 5.34 -6.32
N ARG A 26 -1.58 5.80 -5.07
CA ARG A 26 -1.54 7.24 -4.74
C ARG A 26 -0.14 7.83 -4.82
N TYR A 27 0.84 7.07 -4.36
CA TYR A 27 2.22 7.48 -4.35
C TYR A 27 2.90 6.63 -5.40
N ASN A 28 3.38 7.26 -6.48
CA ASN A 28 4.14 6.60 -7.55
C ASN A 28 5.51 6.17 -7.01
N HIS A 29 5.48 5.15 -6.17
CA HIS A 29 6.64 4.60 -5.51
C HIS A 29 7.56 4.01 -6.57
N SER A 30 8.79 4.48 -6.61
CA SER A 30 9.85 3.87 -7.40
C SER A 30 10.05 2.38 -7.03
N LYS A 31 10.73 1.63 -7.90
CA LYS A 31 10.94 0.18 -7.77
C LYS A 31 11.52 -0.28 -6.41
N ASN A 32 12.10 0.63 -5.63
CA ASN A 32 12.70 0.41 -4.31
C ASN A 32 12.16 1.35 -3.21
N SER A 33 11.06 2.08 -3.45
CA SER A 33 10.44 2.91 -2.43
C SER A 33 9.06 2.38 -2.09
N GLY A 34 8.60 2.61 -0.86
CA GLY A 34 7.25 2.24 -0.43
C GLY A 34 7.15 0.89 0.29
N PRO A 35 5.97 0.62 0.87
CA PRO A 35 5.69 -0.62 1.57
C PRO A 35 5.56 -1.78 0.59
N ILE A 36 6.16 -2.93 0.91
CA ILE A 36 6.11 -4.16 0.09
C ILE A 36 5.25 -5.24 0.72
N ASN A 37 4.95 -5.12 2.02
CA ASN A 37 4.16 -6.09 2.76
C ASN A 37 3.46 -5.45 3.97
N TYR A 38 2.71 -6.24 4.72
CA TYR A 38 2.15 -5.89 6.01
C TYR A 38 2.45 -6.96 7.05
N TYR A 39 2.43 -6.59 8.33
CA TYR A 39 2.62 -7.50 9.45
C TYR A 39 1.62 -7.18 10.56
N LYS A 40 1.26 -8.18 11.36
CA LYS A 40 0.48 -7.99 12.58
C LYS A 40 1.41 -7.57 13.70
N CYS A 41 1.13 -6.44 14.33
CA CYS A 41 1.88 -5.94 15.46
C CYS A 41 1.46 -6.65 16.75
N GLU A 42 2.42 -7.17 17.49
CA GLU A 42 2.17 -7.86 18.77
C GLU A 42 1.77 -6.90 19.89
N HIS A 43 2.16 -5.62 19.80
CA HIS A 43 1.87 -4.63 20.84
C HIS A 43 0.46 -4.06 20.77
N CYS A 44 -0.04 -3.74 19.57
CA CYS A 44 -1.36 -3.15 19.38
C CYS A 44 -2.39 -4.13 18.77
N GLY A 45 -1.95 -5.31 18.32
CA GLY A 45 -2.82 -6.30 17.66
C GLY A 45 -3.21 -5.95 16.22
N CYS A 46 -2.93 -4.74 15.75
CA CYS A 46 -3.27 -4.26 14.41
C CYS A 46 -2.28 -4.72 13.34
N TYR A 47 -2.70 -4.64 12.07
CA TYR A 47 -1.83 -4.75 10.92
C TYR A 47 -1.19 -3.40 10.56
N HIS A 48 0.09 -3.45 10.19
CA HIS A 48 0.88 -2.31 9.76
C HIS A 48 1.63 -2.62 8.47
N LEU A 49 1.78 -1.61 7.61
CA LEU A 49 2.59 -1.72 6.40
C LEU A 49 4.09 -1.71 6.74
N THR A 50 4.86 -2.46 5.97
CA THR A 50 6.32 -2.55 6.07
C THR A 50 6.95 -2.54 4.68
N SER A 51 8.11 -1.91 4.58
CA SER A 51 8.98 -1.93 3.40
C SER A 51 10.05 -3.03 3.48
N GLN A 52 10.02 -3.86 4.53
CA GLN A 52 10.95 -4.96 4.75
C GLN A 52 10.25 -6.31 4.59
N GLY A 53 10.99 -7.30 4.11
CA GLY A 53 10.52 -8.68 3.96
C GLY A 53 10.24 -9.09 2.51
N GLU A 54 9.45 -10.14 2.34
CA GLU A 54 9.02 -10.61 1.02
C GLU A 54 7.86 -9.76 0.48
N THR A 55 7.87 -9.51 -0.82
CA THR A 55 6.80 -8.79 -1.50
C THR A 55 5.51 -9.56 -1.41
N ASN A 56 4.44 -8.89 -0.94
CA ASN A 56 3.13 -9.49 -0.83
C ASN A 56 2.62 -9.99 -2.19
N SER A 57 1.99 -11.17 -2.20
CA SER A 57 1.41 -11.80 -3.39
C SER A 57 0.39 -10.88 -4.10
N ALA A 58 -0.31 -10.03 -3.34
CA ALA A 58 -1.23 -9.03 -3.86
C ALA A 58 -0.52 -8.01 -4.77
N LEU A 59 0.71 -7.60 -4.44
CA LEU A 59 1.50 -6.68 -5.27
C LEU A 59 2.15 -7.38 -6.46
N THR A 60 2.43 -8.69 -6.38
CA THR A 60 3.04 -9.44 -7.48
C THR A 60 2.02 -9.92 -8.51
N SER A 61 0.75 -10.06 -8.11
CA SER A 61 -0.37 -10.42 -8.98
C SER A 61 -0.44 -9.51 -10.21
N LYS A 62 -0.45 -10.13 -11.40
CA LYS A 62 -0.51 -9.41 -12.69
C LYS A 62 -1.74 -8.50 -12.77
N ASN A 63 -2.87 -8.95 -12.26
CA ASN A 63 -4.13 -8.19 -12.27
C ASN A 63 -4.02 -6.91 -11.44
N ASN A 64 -3.42 -7.00 -10.25
CA ASN A 64 -3.25 -5.84 -9.39
C ASN A 64 -2.18 -4.88 -9.94
N LYS A 65 -1.09 -5.39 -10.51
CA LYS A 65 -0.10 -4.55 -11.21
C LYS A 65 -0.72 -3.74 -12.35
N SER A 66 -1.57 -4.36 -13.18
CA SER A 66 -2.26 -3.63 -14.25
C SER A 66 -3.21 -2.57 -13.69
N LYS A 67 -3.95 -2.89 -12.63
CA LYS A 67 -4.86 -1.93 -11.96
C LYS A 67 -4.09 -0.74 -11.38
N ILE A 68 -2.97 -0.99 -10.70
CA ILE A 68 -2.12 0.05 -10.13
C ILE A 68 -1.65 0.99 -11.24
N LYS A 69 -1.11 0.45 -12.32
CA LYS A 69 -0.60 1.24 -13.44
C LYS A 69 -1.70 2.08 -14.09
N LEU A 70 -2.88 1.49 -14.34
CA LEU A 70 -4.02 2.22 -14.90
C LEU A 70 -4.50 3.35 -13.99
N ALA A 71 -4.58 3.11 -12.68
CA ALA A 71 -4.99 4.11 -11.71
C ALA A 71 -3.97 5.25 -11.57
N GLN A 72 -2.67 4.95 -11.61
CA GLN A 72 -1.61 5.96 -11.65
C GLN A 72 -1.69 6.82 -12.91
N GLU A 73 -1.91 6.20 -14.07
CA GLU A 73 -2.06 6.92 -15.33
C GLU A 73 -3.30 7.82 -15.32
N ALA A 74 -4.43 7.31 -14.81
CA ALA A 74 -5.65 8.12 -14.64
C ALA A 74 -5.39 9.33 -13.73
N SER A 75 -4.78 9.12 -12.55
CA SER A 75 -4.43 10.20 -11.62
C SER A 75 -3.51 11.24 -12.26
N TYR A 76 -2.51 10.79 -13.03
CA TYR A 76 -1.60 11.69 -13.74
C TYR A 76 -2.33 12.56 -14.76
N TRP A 77 -3.25 11.99 -15.54
CA TRP A 77 -4.05 12.75 -16.51
C TRP A 77 -5.05 13.68 -15.84
N GLU A 78 -5.70 13.24 -14.76
CA GLU A 78 -6.57 14.09 -13.95
C GLU A 78 -5.82 15.31 -13.43
N ASP A 79 -4.67 15.11 -12.79
CA ASP A 79 -3.83 16.20 -12.27
C ASP A 79 -3.33 17.13 -13.38
N LYS A 80 -2.98 16.58 -14.54
CA LYS A 80 -2.51 17.36 -15.71
C LYS A 80 -3.61 18.25 -16.28
N PHE A 81 -4.86 17.81 -16.28
CA PHE A 81 -5.99 18.52 -16.87
C PHE A 81 -6.83 19.31 -15.85
N ARG A 82 -6.52 19.26 -14.55
CA ARG A 82 -7.20 20.02 -13.49
C ARG A 82 -6.93 21.54 -13.50
N ARG A 83 -6.52 22.10 -14.64
CA ARG A 83 -6.25 23.54 -14.82
C ARG A 83 -7.53 24.34 -14.91
#